data_AF-A0AAD5T3S0-F1
#
_entry.id   AF-A0AAD5T3S0-F1
#
_cell.length_a   1.000
_cell.length_b   1.000
_cell.length_c   1.000
_cell.angle_alpha   90.00
_cell.angle_beta   90.00
_cell.angle_gamma   90.00
#
_symmetry.space_group_name_H-M   'P 1'
#
loop_
_entity.id
_entity.type
_entity.pdbx_description
1 polymer ?
#
loop_
_entity_poly.entity_id
_entity_poly.type
_entity_poly.pdbx_seq_one_letter_code
_entity_poly.pdbx_strand_id
1 'polypeptide(L)'
;MKAPARDTQPQRSLYSYAHAVARRRFKSKQNKLIRQVFPKYDLLGWYSIGTHPTESDMAVHKQILNHNESPLFIQLNPLINPSLAKDLPLHVYESVVDLVDGSNTHKFAKQKYKIETGEAERIALDHVATASNQDSDRGSTLIANLTTQRNAIKMLHSRIQILKAYVRDVENGTIPRDHELMRQIASICQRLPAMNSTEFQQKILSDYNDILLGSYLAAITKGASAINEPRN
;
A
#
# COMPACT_ATOMS: atom_id res chain seq x y z
N MET A 1 15.16 11.72 -60.54
CA MET A 1 16.24 11.41 -59.58
C MET A 1 15.65 11.31 -58.18
N LYS A 2 15.46 10.08 -57.69
CA LYS A 2 14.87 9.75 -56.38
C LYS A 2 16.04 9.46 -55.44
N ALA A 3 16.21 10.25 -54.38
CA ALA A 3 17.18 10.00 -53.33
C ALA A 3 16.73 8.83 -52.44
N PRO A 4 17.65 7.99 -51.93
CA PRO A 4 17.29 6.78 -51.18
C PRO A 4 16.90 7.10 -49.73
N ALA A 5 15.90 6.38 -49.24
CA ALA A 5 15.41 6.43 -47.87
C ALA A 5 16.48 5.87 -46.90
N ARG A 6 16.83 6.65 -45.87
CA ARG A 6 17.58 6.15 -44.71
C ARG A 6 16.63 5.34 -43.84
N ASP A 7 16.82 4.02 -43.84
CA ASP A 7 16.27 3.10 -42.85
C ASP A 7 16.79 3.49 -41.45
N THR A 8 15.93 4.11 -40.65
CA THR A 8 16.14 4.29 -39.22
C THR A 8 15.47 3.14 -38.47
N GLN A 9 16.15 1.98 -38.43
CA GLN A 9 15.84 0.92 -37.48
C GLN A 9 16.27 1.32 -36.04
N PRO A 10 15.52 0.90 -35.01
CA PRO A 10 15.56 1.53 -33.70
C PRO A 10 16.74 1.03 -32.84
N GLN A 11 17.66 1.95 -32.52
CA GLN A 11 18.72 1.79 -31.52
C GLN A 11 18.25 1.45 -30.08
N ARG A 12 16.94 1.26 -29.84
CA ARG A 12 16.37 0.93 -28.51
C ARG A 12 16.64 -0.50 -28.03
N SER A 13 16.97 -1.43 -28.94
CA SER A 13 17.20 -2.84 -28.60
C SER A 13 18.50 -3.09 -27.81
N LEU A 14 19.56 -2.33 -28.09
CA LEU A 14 20.89 -2.55 -27.50
C LEU A 14 21.03 -2.02 -26.05
N TYR A 15 20.29 -0.97 -25.69
CA TYR A 15 20.36 -0.38 -24.35
C TYR A 15 19.69 -1.25 -23.26
N SER A 16 18.66 -2.02 -23.62
CA SER A 16 17.99 -2.93 -22.69
C SER A 16 18.86 -4.17 -22.39
N TYR A 17 19.56 -4.69 -23.41
CA TYR A 17 20.38 -5.89 -23.28
C TYR A 17 21.64 -5.68 -22.42
N ALA A 18 22.22 -4.47 -22.47
CA ALA A 18 23.40 -4.11 -21.69
C ALA A 18 23.15 -4.01 -20.17
N HIS A 19 21.91 -3.73 -19.74
CA HIS A 19 21.56 -3.62 -18.30
C HIS A 19 21.15 -4.94 -17.66
N ALA A 20 20.61 -5.90 -18.43
CA ALA A 20 20.25 -7.23 -17.92
C ALA A 20 21.48 -8.05 -17.47
N VAL A 21 22.66 -7.76 -18.06
CA VAL A 21 23.96 -8.30 -17.64
C VAL A 21 24.57 -7.44 -16.52
N ALA A 22 23.77 -7.08 -15.51
CA ALA A 22 24.23 -6.41 -14.30
C ALA A 22 25.25 -7.31 -13.57
N ARG A 23 26.52 -7.09 -13.92
CA ARG A 23 27.79 -7.70 -13.48
C ARG A 23 27.65 -8.43 -12.13
N ARG A 24 27.79 -9.77 -12.12
CA ARG A 24 27.84 -10.63 -10.91
C ARG A 24 28.69 -10.04 -9.77
N ARG A 25 29.80 -9.35 -10.11
CA ARG A 25 30.70 -8.68 -9.14
C ARG A 25 30.07 -7.50 -8.40
N PHE A 26 29.15 -6.78 -9.02
CA PHE A 26 28.46 -5.64 -8.38
C PHE A 26 27.41 -6.13 -7.39
N LYS A 27 26.62 -7.14 -7.78
CA LYS A 27 25.60 -7.75 -6.91
C LYS A 27 26.20 -8.35 -5.63
N SER A 28 27.33 -9.07 -5.73
CA SER A 28 27.96 -9.67 -4.54
C SER A 28 28.58 -8.64 -3.58
N LYS A 29 29.19 -7.57 -4.10
CA LYS A 29 29.74 -6.48 -3.25
C LYS A 29 28.62 -5.68 -2.57
N GLN A 30 27.56 -5.36 -3.30
CA GLN A 30 26.40 -4.65 -2.75
C GLN A 30 25.67 -5.49 -1.68
N ASN A 31 25.46 -6.78 -1.94
CA ASN A 31 24.83 -7.68 -0.95
C ASN A 31 25.64 -7.76 0.36
N LYS A 32 26.97 -7.73 0.30
CA LYS A 32 27.81 -7.70 1.51
C LYS A 32 27.64 -6.40 2.31
N LEU A 33 27.60 -5.25 1.63
CA LEU A 33 27.39 -3.95 2.27
C LEU A 33 25.99 -3.84 2.88
N ILE A 34 24.96 -4.31 2.17
CA ILE A 34 23.58 -4.32 2.66
C ILE A 34 23.46 -5.22 3.89
N ARG A 35 24.05 -6.43 3.87
CA ARG A 35 24.06 -7.32 5.04
C ARG A 35 24.84 -6.73 6.23
N GLN A 36 25.85 -5.91 5.98
CA GLN A 36 26.59 -5.22 7.04
C GLN A 36 25.74 -4.15 7.74
N VAL A 37 24.95 -3.38 6.98
CA VAL A 37 24.11 -2.30 7.52
C VAL A 37 22.76 -2.83 8.03
N PHE A 38 22.23 -3.87 7.39
CA PHE A 38 20.90 -4.45 7.64
C PHE A 38 20.98 -5.97 7.79
N PRO A 39 21.58 -6.49 8.88
CA PRO A 39 21.82 -7.92 9.07
C PRO A 39 20.55 -8.75 9.27
N LYS A 40 19.42 -8.11 9.60
CA LYS A 40 18.12 -8.77 9.80
C LYS A 40 17.30 -8.93 8.50
N TYR A 41 17.78 -8.39 7.39
CA TYR A 41 17.06 -8.39 6.12
C TYR A 41 17.75 -9.27 5.09
N ASP A 42 16.96 -10.10 4.40
CA ASP A 42 17.43 -10.97 3.33
C ASP A 42 16.91 -10.52 1.97
N LEU A 43 17.68 -10.86 0.93
CA LEU A 43 17.32 -10.58 -0.45
C LEU A 43 16.21 -11.51 -0.91
N LEU A 44 14.96 -11.03 -0.90
CA LEU A 44 13.79 -11.80 -1.30
C LEU A 44 13.62 -11.95 -2.81
N GLY A 45 14.08 -11.00 -3.62
CA GLY A 45 13.74 -11.00 -5.03
C GLY A 45 14.24 -9.80 -5.82
N TRP A 46 13.59 -9.54 -6.95
CA TRP A 46 13.90 -8.43 -7.84
C TRP A 46 12.65 -7.90 -8.53
N TYR A 47 12.74 -6.71 -9.11
CA TYR A 47 11.63 -6.07 -9.80
C TYR A 47 11.98 -5.60 -11.21
N SER A 48 10.98 -5.50 -12.07
CA SER A 48 11.08 -4.87 -13.38
C SER A 48 9.85 -4.02 -13.69
N ILE A 49 9.92 -3.29 -14.80
CA ILE A 49 8.85 -2.40 -15.26
C ILE A 49 8.34 -2.97 -16.58
N GLY A 50 7.05 -3.25 -16.67
CA GLY A 50 6.43 -3.81 -17.86
C GLY A 50 4.98 -4.23 -17.64
N THR A 51 4.33 -4.68 -18.71
CA THR A 51 2.94 -5.13 -18.67
C THR A 51 2.83 -6.62 -18.32
N HIS A 52 3.73 -7.45 -18.88
CA HIS A 52 3.77 -8.89 -18.68
C HIS A 52 5.22 -9.41 -18.59
N PRO A 53 5.46 -10.54 -17.92
CA PRO A 53 6.78 -11.15 -17.86
C PRO A 53 7.26 -11.57 -19.25
N THR A 54 8.49 -11.20 -19.58
CA THR A 54 9.13 -11.52 -20.86
C THR A 54 10.14 -12.65 -20.73
N GLU A 55 10.57 -13.24 -21.85
CA GLU A 55 11.65 -14.25 -21.84
C GLU A 55 12.98 -13.69 -21.33
N SER A 56 13.24 -12.39 -21.55
CA SER A 56 14.39 -11.71 -20.94
C SER A 56 14.30 -11.66 -19.42
N ASP A 57 13.11 -11.48 -18.85
CA ASP A 57 12.91 -11.52 -17.40
C ASP A 57 13.19 -12.92 -16.85
N MET A 58 12.80 -13.96 -17.59
CA MET A 58 13.11 -15.35 -17.23
C MET A 58 14.63 -15.62 -17.26
N ALA A 59 15.34 -15.09 -18.24
CA ALA A 59 16.79 -15.22 -18.32
C ALA A 59 17.51 -14.56 -17.12
N VAL A 60 17.05 -13.39 -16.68
CA VAL A 60 17.56 -12.71 -15.48
C VAL A 60 17.18 -13.49 -14.21
N HIS A 61 15.95 -13.98 -14.14
CA HIS A 61 15.45 -14.75 -13.01
C HIS A 61 16.28 -16.03 -12.78
N LYS A 62 16.63 -16.77 -13.85
CA LYS A 62 17.53 -17.93 -13.78
C LYS A 62 18.92 -17.58 -13.22
N GLN A 63 19.42 -16.37 -13.45
CA GLN A 63 20.70 -15.94 -12.86
C GLN A 63 20.59 -15.67 -11.35
N ILE A 64 19.41 -15.25 -10.89
CA ILE A 64 19.13 -14.95 -9.48
C ILE A 64 18.85 -16.24 -8.70
N LEU A 65 18.22 -17.23 -9.34
CA LEU A 65 18.02 -18.58 -8.77
C LEU A 65 19.32 -19.22 -8.26
N ASN A 66 20.46 -18.92 -8.89
CA ASN A 66 21.77 -19.39 -8.42
C ASN A 66 22.19 -18.84 -7.04
N HIS A 67 21.54 -17.79 -6.54
CA HIS A 67 21.87 -17.12 -5.27
C HIS A 67 20.74 -17.21 -4.25
N ASN A 68 19.49 -17.36 -4.69
CA ASN A 68 18.31 -17.54 -3.84
C ASN A 68 17.45 -18.62 -4.49
N GLU A 69 17.14 -19.68 -3.73
CA GLU A 69 16.39 -20.85 -4.20
C GLU A 69 14.92 -20.54 -4.53
N SER A 70 14.37 -19.46 -3.98
CA SER A 70 12.99 -19.01 -4.24
C SER A 70 12.91 -17.48 -4.31
N PRO A 71 13.39 -16.86 -5.42
CA PRO A 71 13.34 -15.42 -5.57
C PRO A 71 11.97 -14.98 -6.07
N LEU A 72 11.41 -13.95 -5.44
CA LEU A 72 10.19 -13.30 -5.91
C LEU A 72 10.50 -12.37 -7.09
N PHE A 73 9.61 -12.34 -8.07
CA PHE A 73 9.66 -11.38 -9.18
C PHE A 73 8.47 -10.43 -9.10
N ILE A 74 8.73 -9.13 -9.08
CA ILE A 74 7.70 -8.10 -9.01
C ILE A 74 7.72 -7.25 -10.28
N GLN A 75 6.57 -7.05 -10.92
CA GLN A 75 6.45 -6.23 -12.12
C GLN A 75 5.50 -5.07 -11.87
N LEU A 76 6.00 -3.85 -12.10
CA LEU A 76 5.21 -2.62 -12.07
C LEU A 76 4.78 -2.25 -13.48
N ASN A 77 3.48 -2.02 -13.68
CA ASN A 77 2.94 -1.55 -14.94
C ASN A 77 2.62 -0.03 -14.88
N PRO A 78 3.51 0.84 -15.41
CA PRO A 78 3.34 2.29 -15.32
C PRO A 78 2.27 2.84 -16.27
N LEU A 79 1.75 2.02 -17.19
CA LEU A 79 0.75 2.44 -18.18
C LEU A 79 -0.67 2.42 -17.60
N ILE A 80 -0.87 1.77 -16.45
CA ILE A 80 -2.16 1.75 -15.77
C ILE A 80 -2.33 3.09 -15.06
N ASN A 81 -3.37 3.83 -15.45
CA ASN A 81 -3.70 5.09 -14.80
C ASN A 81 -4.15 4.81 -13.35
N PRO A 82 -3.44 5.33 -12.32
CA PRO A 82 -3.79 5.11 -10.92
C PRO A 82 -5.18 5.62 -10.55
N SER A 83 -5.74 6.56 -11.32
CA SER A 83 -7.05 7.18 -11.06
C SER A 83 -8.22 6.27 -11.44
N LEU A 84 -7.98 5.30 -12.33
CA LEU A 84 -9.00 4.39 -12.86
C LEU A 84 -8.87 2.97 -12.29
N ALA A 85 -7.70 2.63 -11.74
CA ALA A 85 -7.43 1.33 -11.15
C ALA A 85 -7.78 1.31 -9.66
N LYS A 86 -8.57 0.30 -9.24
CA LYS A 86 -8.92 0.08 -7.83
C LYS A 86 -7.74 -0.48 -7.02
N ASP A 87 -6.82 -1.17 -7.70
CA ASP A 87 -5.66 -1.84 -7.13
C ASP A 87 -4.37 -1.22 -7.67
N LEU A 88 -3.29 -1.29 -6.88
CA LEU A 88 -1.96 -0.85 -7.30
C LEU A 88 -1.54 -1.65 -8.54
N PRO A 89 -0.93 -1.02 -9.57
CA PRO A 89 -0.55 -1.69 -10.82
C PRO A 89 0.74 -2.53 -10.66
N LEU A 90 0.74 -3.37 -9.63
CA LEU A 90 1.81 -4.24 -9.21
C LEU A 90 1.37 -5.69 -9.39
N HIS A 91 2.25 -6.51 -9.94
CA HIS A 91 2.05 -7.95 -10.06
C HIS A 91 3.24 -8.69 -9.44
N VAL A 92 2.95 -9.70 -8.62
CA VAL A 92 3.96 -10.54 -7.98
C VAL A 92 3.93 -11.91 -8.64
N TYR A 93 5.11 -12.46 -8.91
CA TYR A 93 5.30 -13.73 -9.58
C TYR A 93 6.29 -14.61 -8.82
N GLU A 94 5.99 -15.89 -8.78
CA GLU A 94 6.90 -16.96 -8.36
C GLU A 94 7.32 -17.80 -9.56
N SER A 95 8.49 -18.42 -9.47
CA SER A 95 8.98 -19.34 -10.50
C SER A 95 8.58 -20.75 -10.16
N VAL A 96 7.79 -21.37 -11.04
CA VAL A 96 7.38 -22.76 -10.95
C VAL A 96 8.06 -23.52 -12.09
N VAL A 97 8.61 -24.69 -11.77
CA VAL A 97 9.16 -25.61 -12.77
C VAL A 97 8.00 -26.45 -13.30
N ASP A 98 7.76 -26.37 -14.59
CA ASP A 98 6.72 -27.11 -15.29
C ASP A 98 7.34 -27.99 -16.37
N LEU A 99 6.82 -29.21 -16.50
CA LEU A 99 7.32 -30.21 -17.43
C LEU A 99 6.54 -30.07 -18.74
N VAL A 100 7.16 -29.44 -19.73
CA VAL A 100 6.58 -29.25 -21.06
C VAL A 100 7.44 -30.05 -22.03
N ASP A 101 6.82 -30.97 -22.77
CA ASP A 101 7.46 -31.80 -23.79
C ASP A 101 8.70 -32.58 -23.28
N GLY A 102 8.66 -33.04 -22.03
CA GLY A 102 9.75 -33.81 -21.42
C GLY A 102 10.94 -32.97 -20.93
N SER A 103 10.88 -31.64 -21.05
CA SER A 103 11.90 -30.70 -20.58
C SER A 103 11.40 -29.86 -19.41
N ASN A 104 12.24 -29.67 -18.40
CA ASN A 104 11.95 -28.80 -17.26
C ASN A 104 12.05 -27.33 -17.68
N THR A 105 10.93 -26.64 -17.76
CA THR A 105 10.85 -25.23 -18.11
C THR A 105 10.39 -24.41 -16.90
N HIS A 106 11.07 -23.29 -16.64
CA HIS A 106 10.61 -22.35 -15.61
C HIS A 106 9.50 -21.48 -16.19
N LYS A 107 8.41 -21.30 -15.46
CA LYS A 107 7.29 -20.41 -15.78
C LYS A 107 6.99 -19.51 -14.59
N PHE A 108 6.48 -18.31 -14.89
CA PHE A 108 6.03 -17.38 -13.86
C PHE A 108 4.57 -17.64 -13.49
N ALA A 109 4.33 -17.97 -12.23
CA ALA A 109 2.99 -18.07 -11.65
C ALA A 109 2.65 -16.76 -10.91
N LYS A 110 1.57 -16.10 -11.31
CA LYS A 110 1.11 -14.85 -10.67
C LYS A 110 0.52 -15.14 -9.30
N GLN A 111 0.97 -14.43 -8.29
CA GLN A 111 0.50 -14.57 -6.91
C GLN A 111 -0.29 -13.36 -6.41
N LYS A 112 -1.19 -13.64 -5.47
CA LYS A 112 -1.90 -12.60 -4.71
C LYS A 112 -0.93 -12.00 -3.70
N TYR A 113 -1.03 -10.71 -3.46
CA TYR A 113 -0.20 -10.00 -2.50
C TYR A 113 -1.06 -9.16 -1.57
N LYS A 114 -0.50 -8.85 -0.40
CA LYS A 114 -1.03 -7.89 0.55
C LYS A 114 0.12 -6.97 0.95
N ILE A 115 -0.12 -5.67 0.93
CA ILE A 115 0.86 -4.70 1.42
C ILE A 115 0.67 -4.60 2.93
N GLU A 116 1.73 -4.89 3.68
CA GLU A 116 1.76 -4.70 5.12
C GLU A 116 2.80 -3.61 5.43
N THR A 117 2.39 -2.65 6.25
CA THR A 117 3.25 -1.55 6.69
C THR A 117 3.32 -1.56 8.21
N GLY A 118 4.52 -1.36 8.75
CA GLY A 118 4.70 -1.21 10.19
C GLY A 118 4.10 0.11 10.70
N GLU A 119 3.87 0.25 12.00
CA GLU A 119 3.21 1.46 12.54
C GLU A 119 3.99 2.74 12.25
N ALA A 120 5.31 2.72 12.41
CA ALA A 120 6.16 3.87 12.08
C ALA A 120 6.14 4.20 10.58
N GLU A 121 6.11 3.18 9.72
CA GLU A 121 6.03 3.35 8.27
C GLU A 121 4.66 3.88 7.84
N ARG A 122 3.58 3.36 8.42
CA ARG A 122 2.20 3.82 8.18
C ARG A 122 2.05 5.31 8.46
N ILE A 123 2.61 5.78 9.58
CA ILE A 123 2.59 7.21 9.95
C ILE A 123 3.38 8.04 8.94
N ALA A 124 4.58 7.56 8.53
CA ALA A 124 5.39 8.25 7.54
C ALA A 124 4.70 8.33 6.16
N LEU A 125 4.06 7.24 5.74
CA LEU A 125 3.32 7.17 4.47
C LEU A 125 2.09 8.09 4.49
N ASP A 126 1.35 8.16 5.60
CA ASP A 126 0.21 9.06 5.75
C ASP A 126 0.63 10.53 5.62
N HIS A 127 1.80 10.87 6.19
CA HIS A 127 2.37 12.21 6.05
C HIS A 127 2.73 12.53 4.59
N VAL A 128 3.41 11.62 3.87
CA VAL A 128 3.80 11.83 2.47
C VAL A 128 2.57 11.90 1.55
N ALA A 129 1.58 11.03 1.75
CA ALA A 129 0.34 11.02 0.99
C ALA A 129 -0.46 12.33 1.19
N THR A 130 -0.49 12.85 2.42
CA THR A 130 -1.18 14.11 2.73
C THR A 130 -0.43 15.33 2.22
N ALA A 131 0.91 15.34 2.32
CA ALA A 131 1.75 16.44 1.83
C ALA A 131 1.65 16.63 0.30
N SER A 132 1.42 15.57 -0.47
CA SER A 132 1.22 15.67 -1.92
C SER A 132 -0.06 16.40 -2.35
N ASN A 133 -1.01 16.63 -1.43
CA ASN A 133 -2.28 17.30 -1.69
C ASN A 133 -2.38 18.71 -1.08
N GLN A 134 -1.33 19.21 -0.41
CA GLN A 134 -1.34 20.53 0.21
C GLN A 134 -0.10 21.31 -0.20
N ASP A 135 -0.27 22.16 -1.20
CA ASP A 135 0.59 23.32 -1.38
C ASP A 135 0.62 24.11 -0.07
N SER A 136 1.82 24.22 0.50
CA SER A 136 2.27 25.35 1.32
C SER A 136 1.33 25.83 2.43
N ASP A 137 0.95 24.98 3.36
CA ASP A 137 0.76 25.44 4.73
C ASP A 137 1.10 24.32 5.69
N ARG A 138 1.81 24.63 6.77
CA ARG A 138 2.04 23.65 7.84
C ARG A 138 0.72 23.44 8.55
N GLY A 139 -0.16 22.63 7.95
CA GLY A 139 -1.43 22.24 8.55
C GLY A 139 -1.16 21.73 9.95
N SER A 140 -1.72 22.42 10.94
CA SER A 140 -1.63 22.05 12.36
C SER A 140 -1.83 20.54 12.54
N THR A 141 -1.12 19.92 13.47
CA THR A 141 -1.32 18.50 13.83
C THR A 141 -2.81 18.18 14.08
N LEU A 142 -3.58 19.17 14.51
CA LEU A 142 -5.05 19.12 14.60
C LEU A 142 -5.74 18.89 13.25
N ILE A 143 -5.35 19.61 12.19
CA ILE A 143 -5.91 19.46 10.84
C ILE A 143 -5.61 18.05 10.31
N ALA A 144 -4.39 17.54 10.51
CA ALA A 144 -4.03 16.18 10.14
C ALA A 144 -4.92 15.16 10.88
N ASN A 145 -5.01 15.26 12.21
CA ASN A 145 -5.85 14.37 13.03
C ASN A 145 -7.34 14.41 12.62
N LEU A 146 -7.90 15.60 12.41
CA LEU A 146 -9.29 15.78 11.96
C LEU A 146 -9.52 15.23 10.56
N THR A 147 -8.53 15.35 9.67
CA THR A 147 -8.59 14.78 8.32
C THR A 147 -8.62 13.25 8.38
N THR A 148 -7.80 12.63 9.22
CA THR A 148 -7.80 11.18 9.44
C THR A 148 -9.15 10.69 9.99
N GLN A 149 -9.70 11.39 10.99
CA GLN A 149 -11.04 11.10 11.52
C GLN A 149 -12.13 11.23 10.45
N ARG A 150 -12.09 12.32 9.66
CA ARG A 150 -13.03 12.54 8.54
C ARG A 150 -12.94 11.43 7.50
N ASN A 151 -11.74 10.99 7.15
CA ASN A 151 -11.52 9.92 6.18
C ASN A 151 -12.08 8.59 6.70
N ALA A 152 -11.89 8.26 7.99
CA ALA A 152 -12.48 7.07 8.60
C ALA A 152 -14.02 7.10 8.55
N ILE A 153 -14.63 8.25 8.88
CA ILE A 153 -16.09 8.43 8.79
C ILE A 153 -16.57 8.29 7.34
N LYS A 154 -15.88 8.91 6.38
CA LYS A 154 -16.20 8.82 4.95
C LYS A 154 -16.13 7.37 4.43
N MET A 155 -15.11 6.62 4.84
CA MET A 155 -14.95 5.21 4.48
C MET A 155 -16.09 4.36 5.04
N LEU A 156 -16.43 4.54 6.32
CA LEU A 156 -17.55 3.83 6.95
C LEU A 156 -18.89 4.16 6.25
N HIS A 157 -19.12 5.44 5.98
CA HIS A 157 -20.32 5.90 5.27
C HIS A 157 -20.46 5.24 3.90
N SER A 158 -19.37 5.20 3.12
CA SER A 158 -19.35 4.54 1.80
C SER A 158 -19.74 3.05 1.90
N ARG A 159 -19.22 2.33 2.90
CA ARG A 159 -19.59 0.92 3.15
C ARG A 159 -21.06 0.76 3.53
N ILE A 160 -21.59 1.62 4.39
CA ILE A 160 -23.01 1.61 4.78
C ILE A 160 -23.91 1.87 3.56
N GLN A 161 -23.54 2.79 2.67
CA GLN A 161 -24.31 3.06 1.45
C GLN A 161 -24.37 1.84 0.53
N ILE A 162 -23.27 1.10 0.37
CA ILE A 162 -23.23 -0.13 -0.43
C ILE A 162 -24.19 -1.17 0.15
N LEU A 163 -24.16 -1.40 1.46
CA LEU A 163 -25.06 -2.35 2.12
C LEU A 163 -26.52 -1.93 1.99
N LYS A 164 -26.81 -0.63 2.14
CA LYS A 164 -28.16 -0.07 1.98
C LYS A 164 -28.68 -0.24 0.55
N ALA A 165 -27.83 0.02 -0.45
CA ALA A 165 -28.19 -0.18 -1.85
C ALA A 165 -28.49 -1.65 -2.13
N TYR A 166 -27.62 -2.57 -1.68
CA TYR A 166 -27.84 -4.01 -1.83
C TYR A 166 -29.18 -4.47 -1.25
N VAL A 167 -29.51 -4.06 -0.01
CA VAL A 167 -30.78 -4.45 0.62
C VAL A 167 -31.98 -3.94 -0.16
N ARG A 168 -31.92 -2.71 -0.69
CA ARG A 168 -32.98 -2.16 -1.56
C ARG A 168 -33.12 -2.92 -2.87
N ASP A 169 -32.01 -3.30 -3.50
CA ASP A 169 -32.04 -4.03 -4.76
C ASP A 169 -32.59 -5.44 -4.60
N VAL A 170 -32.34 -6.08 -3.45
CA VAL A 170 -32.96 -7.37 -3.09
C VAL A 170 -34.46 -7.21 -2.79
N GLU A 171 -34.86 -6.15 -2.09
CA GLU A 171 -36.28 -5.85 -1.80
C GLU A 171 -37.08 -5.58 -3.07
N ASN A 172 -36.49 -4.86 -4.03
CA ASN A 172 -37.10 -4.55 -5.33
C ASN A 172 -37.09 -5.74 -6.32
N GLY A 173 -36.45 -6.86 -5.96
CA GLY A 173 -36.34 -8.04 -6.83
C GLY A 173 -35.32 -7.90 -7.98
N THR A 174 -34.47 -6.86 -7.97
CA THR A 174 -33.40 -6.65 -8.95
C THR A 174 -32.28 -7.70 -8.82
N ILE A 175 -32.01 -8.15 -7.59
CA ILE A 175 -30.96 -9.12 -7.26
C ILE A 175 -31.59 -10.31 -6.51
N PRO A 176 -31.20 -11.57 -6.82
CA PRO A 176 -31.69 -12.73 -6.07
C PRO A 176 -31.29 -12.65 -4.60
N ARG A 177 -32.21 -13.05 -3.72
CA ARG A 177 -32.03 -12.97 -2.27
C ARG A 177 -31.02 -14.00 -1.78
N ASP A 178 -29.87 -13.52 -1.33
CA ASP A 178 -28.92 -14.32 -0.57
C ASP A 178 -29.30 -14.31 0.93
N HIS A 179 -29.77 -15.45 1.42
CA HIS A 179 -30.20 -15.59 2.82
C HIS A 179 -29.03 -15.53 3.82
N GLU A 180 -27.82 -15.94 3.42
CA GLU A 180 -26.65 -15.88 4.30
C GLU A 180 -26.22 -14.43 4.53
N LEU A 181 -26.08 -13.66 3.45
CA LEU A 181 -25.69 -12.26 3.51
C LEU A 181 -26.74 -11.40 4.23
N MET A 182 -28.03 -11.63 3.97
CA MET A 182 -29.11 -10.92 4.66
C MET A 182 -29.11 -11.19 6.17
N ARG A 183 -28.82 -12.43 6.60
CA ARG A 183 -28.68 -12.77 8.02
C ARG A 183 -27.47 -12.08 8.66
N GLN A 184 -26.34 -12.01 7.95
CA GLN A 184 -25.15 -11.31 8.43
C GLN A 184 -25.44 -9.81 8.62
N ILE A 185 -26.08 -9.15 7.65
CA ILE A 185 -26.47 -7.74 7.73
C ILE A 185 -27.42 -7.52 8.92
N ALA A 186 -28.45 -8.36 9.07
CA ALA A 186 -29.39 -8.26 10.20
C ALA A 186 -28.68 -8.40 11.56
N SER A 187 -27.72 -9.33 11.67
CA SER A 187 -26.93 -9.53 12.90
C SER A 187 -26.10 -8.29 13.26
N ILE A 188 -25.62 -7.53 12.28
CA ILE A 188 -24.86 -6.29 12.52
C ILE A 188 -25.82 -5.23 13.07
N CYS A 189 -26.97 -5.04 12.43
CA CYS A 189 -27.97 -4.07 12.87
C CYS A 189 -28.49 -4.35 14.29
N GLN A 190 -28.71 -5.61 14.64
CA GLN A 190 -29.19 -6.02 15.97
C GLN A 190 -28.13 -5.85 17.08
N ARG A 191 -26.85 -5.83 16.73
CA ARG A 191 -25.75 -5.55 17.68
C ARG A 191 -25.57 -4.06 17.97
N LEU A 192 -26.34 -3.19 17.30
CA LEU A 192 -26.31 -1.75 17.55
C LEU A 192 -27.43 -1.39 18.52
N PRO A 193 -27.15 -0.55 19.54
CA PRO A 193 -25.86 0.10 19.85
C PRO A 193 -24.85 -0.88 20.48
N ALA A 194 -23.58 -0.80 20.04
CA ALA A 194 -22.53 -1.75 20.45
C ALA A 194 -22.19 -1.68 21.95
N MET A 195 -22.38 -0.53 22.58
CA MET A 195 -22.20 -0.32 24.02
C MET A 195 -23.21 0.71 24.52
N ASN A 196 -23.95 0.39 25.58
CA ASN A 196 -24.88 1.31 26.24
C ASN A 196 -24.98 1.07 27.76
N SER A 197 -23.91 0.57 28.38
CA SER A 197 -23.90 0.35 29.84
C SER A 197 -23.68 1.66 30.59
N THR A 198 -24.26 1.75 31.79
CA THR A 198 -24.04 2.87 32.71
C THR A 198 -22.58 2.98 33.14
N GLU A 199 -21.91 1.85 33.36
CA GLU A 199 -20.47 1.78 33.67
C GLU A 199 -19.61 2.40 32.55
N PHE A 200 -19.96 2.16 31.28
CA PHE A 200 -19.24 2.75 30.15
C PHE A 200 -19.42 4.27 30.09
N GLN A 201 -20.64 4.77 30.34
CA GLN A 201 -20.90 6.21 30.40
C GLN A 201 -20.14 6.87 31.55
N GLN A 202 -20.12 6.25 32.74
CA GLN A 202 -19.34 6.73 33.88
C GLN A 202 -17.84 6.78 33.55
N LYS A 203 -17.32 5.75 32.89
CA LYS A 203 -15.93 5.72 32.44
C LYS A 203 -15.63 6.85 31.44
N ILE A 204 -16.47 7.05 30.43
CA ILE A 204 -16.31 8.17 29.47
C ILE A 204 -16.29 9.51 30.19
N LEU A 205 -17.18 9.72 31.16
CA LEU A 205 -17.23 10.97 31.92
C LEU A 205 -15.97 11.17 32.77
N SER A 206 -15.47 10.10 33.40
CA SER A 206 -14.20 10.16 34.13
C SER A 206 -13.03 10.52 33.21
N ASP A 207 -12.88 9.80 32.10
CA ASP A 207 -11.81 10.03 31.12
C ASP A 207 -11.88 11.47 30.55
N TYR A 208 -13.10 11.95 30.28
CA TYR A 208 -13.34 13.32 29.82
C TYR A 208 -12.90 14.37 30.84
N ASN A 209 -13.26 14.18 32.12
CA ASN A 209 -12.87 15.08 33.20
C ASN A 209 -11.35 15.12 33.38
N ASP A 210 -10.68 13.97 33.29
CA ASP A 210 -9.22 13.88 33.43
C ASP A 210 -8.49 14.59 32.27
N ILE A 211 -8.96 14.40 31.03
CA ILE A 211 -8.42 15.11 29.86
C ILE A 211 -8.63 16.62 29.99
N LEU A 212 -9.81 17.05 30.44
CA LEU A 212 -10.13 18.46 30.61
C LEU A 212 -9.23 19.10 31.68
N LEU A 213 -9.07 18.44 32.82
CA LEU A 213 -8.18 18.89 33.90
C LEU A 213 -6.73 18.98 33.41
N GLY A 214 -6.23 17.95 32.73
CA GLY A 214 -4.87 17.93 32.18
C GLY A 214 -4.65 19.05 31.15
N SER A 215 -5.63 19.29 30.28
CA SER A 215 -5.58 20.40 29.32
C SER A 215 -5.60 21.77 30.00
N TYR A 216 -6.39 21.93 31.06
CA TYR A 216 -6.47 23.19 31.80
C TYR A 216 -5.16 23.49 32.53
N LEU A 217 -4.60 22.48 33.21
CA LEU A 217 -3.28 22.60 33.86
C LEU A 217 -2.19 22.92 32.83
N ALA A 218 -2.16 22.25 31.68
CA ALA A 218 -1.21 22.55 30.61
C ALA A 218 -1.36 23.99 30.08
N ALA A 219 -2.58 24.49 29.95
CA ALA A 219 -2.86 25.86 29.54
C ALA A 219 -2.37 26.87 30.59
N ILE A 220 -2.59 26.61 31.89
CA ILE A 220 -2.06 27.43 32.98
C ILE A 220 -0.53 27.41 32.97
N THR A 221 0.10 26.24 32.85
CA THR A 221 1.57 26.12 32.80
C THR A 221 2.14 26.91 31.62
N LYS A 222 1.52 26.82 30.45
CA LYS A 222 1.92 27.60 29.27
C LYS A 222 1.74 29.10 29.50
N GLY A 223 0.63 29.52 30.12
CA GLY A 223 0.37 30.91 30.48
C GLY A 223 1.40 31.46 31.48
N ALA A 224 1.71 30.69 32.52
CA ALA A 224 2.73 31.04 33.51
C ALA A 224 4.13 31.12 32.88
N SER A 225 4.47 30.19 31.98
CA SER A 225 5.71 30.23 31.20
C SER A 225 5.81 31.47 30.33
N ALA A 226 4.72 31.85 29.64
CA ALA A 226 4.68 33.04 28.80
C ALA A 226 4.78 34.35 29.59
N ILE A 227 4.30 34.36 30.85
CA ILE A 227 4.47 35.51 31.77
C ILE A 227 5.90 35.56 32.31
N ASN A 228 6.53 34.40 32.52
CA ASN A 228 7.89 34.29 33.04
C ASN A 228 8.97 34.56 31.97
N GLU A 229 8.64 34.45 30.68
CA GLU A 229 9.52 34.92 29.61
C GLU A 229 9.59 36.46 29.66
N PRO A 230 10.79 37.05 29.85
CA PRO A 230 10.93 38.50 29.88
C PRO A 230 10.52 39.07 28.52
N ARG A 231 9.61 40.04 28.54
CA ARG A 231 9.32 40.89 27.38
C ARG A 231 10.61 41.60 26.97
N ASN A 232 11.25 41.16 25.89
CA ASN A 232 12.16 41.97 25.09
C ASN A 232 11.34 42.78 24.08
#